data_AF-A0A498LNI7-F1
#
_entry.id   AF-A0A498LNI7-F1
#
_cell.length_a   1.000
_cell.length_b   1.000
_cell.length_c   1.000
_cell.angle_alpha   90.00
_cell.angle_beta   90.00
_cell.angle_gamma   90.00
#
_symmetry.space_group_name_H-M   'P 1'
#
loop_
_entity.id
_entity.type
_entity.pdbx_description
1 polymer ?
#
loop_
_entity_poly.entity_id
_entity_poly.type
_entity_poly.pdbx_seq_one_letter_code
_entity_poly.pdbx_strand_id
1 'polypeptide(L)'
;MTEDGPQTLVGRFMYGPLDMVTLTGEKVDVFLKTQPASGRWVLFDTAVTSSSGRVSYTIPDNKRLGVGVYPIKMVVKHWQDLGYLIIYITGRPDMQKQRVVSWLSQHNFPQGMVFFSEGLVHDPLRQKTIFLKSLVKEVISND
;
A
#
# COMPACT_ATOMS: atom_id res chain seq x y z
N MET A 1 30.21 -2.08 -2.28
CA MET A 1 29.45 -1.17 -1.41
C MET A 1 30.31 -0.94 -0.19
N THR A 2 30.78 0.29 0.03
CA THR A 2 31.60 0.66 1.19
C THR A 2 30.69 0.78 2.42
N GLU A 3 31.16 0.30 3.58
CA GLU A 3 30.39 0.27 4.84
C GLU A 3 29.96 1.67 5.31
N ASP A 4 30.66 2.72 4.87
CA ASP A 4 30.38 4.12 5.18
C ASP A 4 29.56 4.88 4.11
N GLY A 5 29.19 4.23 3.00
CA GLY A 5 28.39 4.86 1.94
C GLY A 5 26.96 5.23 2.40
N PRO A 6 26.27 6.17 1.74
CA PRO A 6 24.90 6.53 2.08
C PRO A 6 23.94 5.33 1.94
N GLN A 7 23.10 5.10 2.94
CA GLN A 7 22.08 4.06 2.92
C GLN A 7 20.81 4.58 2.23
N THR A 8 20.63 4.23 0.96
CA THR A 8 19.53 4.77 0.13
C THR A 8 18.50 3.70 -0.22
N LEU A 9 17.23 4.02 0.02
CA LEU A 9 16.07 3.21 -0.32
C LEU A 9 15.43 3.76 -1.58
N VAL A 10 15.13 2.88 -2.53
CA VAL A 10 14.57 3.27 -3.83
C VAL A 10 13.33 2.44 -4.12
N GLY A 11 12.29 3.09 -4.64
CA GLY A 11 11.06 2.45 -5.10
C GLY A 11 10.49 3.14 -6.33
N ARG A 12 9.59 2.47 -7.04
CA ARG A 12 8.84 3.04 -8.17
C ARG A 12 7.35 2.70 -8.03
N PHE A 13 6.48 3.70 -8.18
CA PHE A 13 5.06 3.64 -7.91
C PHE A 13 4.25 3.91 -9.18
N MET A 14 3.44 2.93 -9.58
CA MET A 14 2.65 2.96 -10.82
C MET A 14 1.39 2.10 -10.69
N TYR A 15 0.39 2.38 -11.51
CA TYR A 15 -0.80 1.53 -11.69
C TYR A 15 -0.84 0.90 -13.09
N GLY A 16 -1.48 -0.28 -13.16
CA GLY A 16 -1.76 -1.00 -14.40
C GLY A 16 -0.62 -1.90 -14.88
N PRO A 17 -0.92 -2.85 -15.78
CA PRO A 17 0.12 -3.60 -16.49
C PRO A 17 0.97 -2.64 -17.35
N LEU A 18 2.27 -2.92 -17.50
CA LEU A 18 3.19 -2.20 -18.40
C LEU A 18 3.35 -0.70 -18.10
N ASP A 19 3.40 -0.30 -16.83
CA ASP A 19 3.77 1.07 -16.42
C ASP A 19 2.85 2.18 -16.95
N MET A 20 1.59 1.87 -17.29
CA MET A 20 0.69 2.82 -17.97
C MET A 20 0.44 4.11 -17.20
N VAL A 21 0.32 4.06 -15.87
CA VAL A 21 0.05 5.25 -15.06
C VAL A 21 1.12 5.40 -13.99
N THR A 22 1.97 6.40 -14.18
CA THR A 22 2.98 6.77 -13.19
C THR A 22 2.35 7.60 -12.08
N LEU A 23 2.59 7.23 -10.82
CA LEU A 23 2.18 8.02 -9.67
C LEU A 23 3.18 9.14 -9.45
N THR A 24 2.96 10.30 -10.08
CA THR A 24 3.85 11.47 -10.04
C THR A 24 3.42 12.47 -8.97
N GLY A 25 4.36 13.00 -8.19
CA GLY A 25 4.07 14.01 -7.16
C GLY A 25 3.38 13.46 -5.92
N GLU A 26 3.42 12.14 -5.73
CA GLU A 26 2.68 11.45 -4.69
C GLU A 26 3.47 11.27 -3.40
N LYS A 27 2.79 11.52 -2.27
CA LYS A 27 3.33 11.27 -0.94
C LYS A 27 3.38 9.77 -0.65
N VAL A 28 4.57 9.31 -0.29
CA VAL A 28 4.90 7.92 0.03
C VAL A 28 5.55 7.87 1.41
N ASP A 29 4.86 7.26 2.35
CA ASP A 29 5.43 6.94 3.66
C ASP A 29 6.49 5.84 3.52
N VAL A 30 7.64 6.03 4.16
CA VAL A 30 8.75 5.08 4.21
C VAL A 30 8.83 4.47 5.60
N PHE A 31 8.56 3.17 5.71
CA PHE A 31 8.61 2.41 6.95
C PHE A 31 9.77 1.40 6.93
N LEU A 32 10.41 1.24 8.09
CA LEU A 32 11.43 0.21 8.31
C LEU A 32 11.16 -0.55 9.61
N LYS A 33 11.53 -1.83 9.63
CA LYS A 33 11.68 -2.59 10.87
C LYS A 33 13.13 -2.52 11.33
N THR A 34 13.45 -1.55 12.18
CA THR A 34 14.81 -1.37 12.73
C THR A 34 15.24 -2.50 13.66
N GLN A 35 14.27 -3.20 14.24
CA GLN A 35 14.47 -4.43 15.02
C GLN A 35 13.51 -5.50 14.48
N PRO A 36 13.94 -6.33 13.51
CA PRO A 36 13.06 -7.31 12.86
C PRO A 36 12.33 -8.24 13.83
N ALA A 37 13.00 -8.65 14.93
CA ALA A 37 12.42 -9.51 15.97
C ALA A 37 11.22 -8.88 16.71
N SER A 38 11.15 -7.54 16.80
CA SER A 38 10.02 -6.85 17.45
C SER A 38 8.74 -6.86 16.61
N GLY A 39 8.86 -7.09 15.30
CA GLY A 39 7.76 -6.97 14.36
C GLY A 39 7.24 -5.54 14.11
N ARG A 40 7.74 -4.52 14.82
CA ARG A 40 7.22 -3.14 14.77
C ARG A 40 7.72 -2.37 13.55
N TRP A 41 6.80 -1.75 12.82
CA TRP A 41 7.11 -0.77 11.78
C TRP A 41 7.36 0.61 12.38
N VAL A 42 8.43 1.27 11.94
CA VAL A 42 8.77 2.65 12.31
C VAL A 42 8.68 3.52 11.06
N LEU A 43 7.90 4.61 11.12
CA LEU A 43 7.88 5.62 10.06
C LEU A 43 9.20 6.40 10.10
N PHE A 44 9.95 6.36 9.01
CA PHE A 44 11.21 7.09 8.89
C PHE A 44 10.98 8.50 8.33
N ASP A 45 10.20 8.59 7.25
CA ASP A 45 9.86 9.84 6.56
C ASP A 45 8.68 9.64 5.58
N THR A 46 8.19 10.73 5.00
CA THR A 46 7.27 10.74 3.86
C THR A 46 7.95 11.44 2.67
N ALA A 47 8.25 10.68 1.63
CA ALA A 47 8.91 11.19 0.42
C ALA A 47 7.88 11.47 -0.70
N VAL A 48 8.27 12.24 -1.70
CA VAL A 48 7.44 12.55 -2.87
C VAL A 48 7.98 11.83 -4.11
N THR A 49 7.12 11.20 -4.90
CA THR A 49 7.52 10.56 -6.15
C THR A 49 7.90 11.58 -7.23
N SER A 50 8.91 11.26 -8.03
CA SER A 50 9.31 12.05 -9.19
C SER A 50 8.32 11.90 -10.37
N SER A 51 8.59 12.60 -11.48
CA SER A 51 7.86 12.46 -12.75
C SER A 51 7.90 11.06 -13.37
N SER A 52 8.82 10.19 -12.92
CA SER A 52 8.89 8.77 -13.32
C SER A 52 8.33 7.82 -12.25
N GLY A 53 7.69 8.37 -11.21
CA GLY A 53 7.10 7.63 -10.11
C GLY A 53 8.14 7.09 -9.13
N ARG A 54 9.38 7.55 -9.20
CA ARG A 54 10.47 7.05 -8.35
C ARG A 54 10.52 7.81 -7.05
N VAL A 55 10.73 7.08 -5.96
CA VAL A 55 11.13 7.61 -4.65
C VAL A 55 12.57 7.20 -4.41
N SER A 56 13.39 8.14 -3.93
CA SER A 56 14.73 7.89 -3.42
C SER A 56 14.85 8.54 -2.05
N TYR A 57 14.99 7.75 -1.01
CA TYR A 57 15.12 8.21 0.37
C TYR A 57 16.45 7.76 0.95
N THR A 58 17.29 8.71 1.36
CA THR A 58 18.57 8.42 2.02
C THR A 58 18.36 8.48 3.54
N ILE A 59 18.68 7.39 4.23
CA ILE A 59 18.60 7.32 5.69
C ILE A 59 19.62 8.32 6.26
N PRO A 60 19.18 9.27 7.11
CA PRO A 60 20.09 10.24 7.71
C PRO A 60 21.05 9.58 8.69
N ASP A 61 22.21 10.19 8.91
CA ASP A 61 23.29 9.56 9.69
C ASP A 61 22.88 9.17 11.12
N ASN A 62 22.01 9.96 11.74
CA ASN A 62 21.47 9.70 13.08
C ASN A 62 20.47 8.53 13.16
N LYS A 63 20.03 7.97 12.03
CA LYS A 63 19.12 6.81 11.94
C LYS A 63 19.75 5.64 11.19
N ARG A 64 21.06 5.68 10.92
CA ARG A 64 21.77 4.61 10.21
C ARG A 64 21.56 3.27 10.88
N LEU A 65 21.43 2.26 10.04
CA LEU A 65 21.27 0.88 10.46
C LEU A 65 22.64 0.20 10.41
N GLY A 66 22.91 -0.66 11.38
CA GLY A 66 24.09 -1.52 11.35
C GLY A 66 24.02 -2.54 10.21
N VAL A 67 25.02 -3.41 10.14
CA VAL A 67 25.00 -4.53 9.18
C VAL A 67 23.85 -5.47 9.54
N GLY A 68 22.99 -5.76 8.57
CA GLY A 68 21.86 -6.66 8.76
C GLY A 68 20.80 -6.57 7.67
N VAL A 69 19.75 -7.38 7.83
CA VAL A 69 18.59 -7.39 6.93
C VAL A 69 17.43 -6.69 7.61
N TYR A 70 16.98 -5.57 7.04
CA TYR A 70 15.91 -4.76 7.58
C TYR A 70 14.76 -4.69 6.57
N PRO A 71 13.58 -5.24 6.90
CA PRO A 71 12.39 -5.09 6.06
C PRO A 71 12.02 -3.63 5.86
N ILE A 72 11.71 -3.27 4.62
CA ILE A 72 11.26 -1.94 4.19
C ILE A 72 9.84 -2.07 3.64
N LYS A 73 9.02 -1.05 3.88
CA LYS A 73 7.69 -0.92 3.32
C LYS A 73 7.46 0.53 2.93
N MET A 74 6.92 0.76 1.74
CA MET A 74 6.58 2.09 1.27
C MET A 74 5.11 2.13 0.85
N VAL A 75 4.36 3.14 1.31
CA VAL A 75 2.89 3.21 1.14
C VAL A 75 2.48 4.58 0.64
N VAL A 76 1.75 4.61 -0.49
CA VAL A 76 1.16 5.84 -1.06
C VAL A 76 -0.11 6.21 -0.27
N LYS A 77 -0.24 7.47 0.14
CA LYS A 77 -1.42 7.97 0.88
C LYS A 77 -2.37 8.87 0.08
N HIS A 78 -2.03 9.20 -1.16
CA HIS A 78 -2.73 10.19 -2.01
C HIS A 78 -4.25 10.28 -1.83
N TRP A 79 -4.95 9.19 -2.14
CA TRP A 79 -6.41 9.16 -2.18
C TRP A 79 -7.03 9.41 -0.81
N GLN A 80 -6.40 8.93 0.26
CA GLN A 80 -6.88 9.17 1.63
C GLN A 80 -6.73 10.65 2.02
N ASP A 81 -5.59 11.27 1.68
CA ASP A 81 -5.32 12.68 1.99
C ASP A 81 -6.28 13.64 1.25
N LEU A 82 -6.77 13.22 0.08
CA LEU A 82 -7.79 13.96 -0.69
C LEU A 82 -9.23 13.69 -0.21
N GLY A 83 -9.43 12.87 0.83
CA GLY A 83 -10.75 12.56 1.37
C GLY A 83 -11.54 11.51 0.59
N TYR A 84 -10.90 10.76 -0.32
CA TYR A 84 -11.55 9.64 -0.99
C TYR A 84 -11.72 8.47 -0.03
N LEU A 85 -12.87 7.81 -0.13
CA LEU A 85 -13.11 6.54 0.52
C LEU A 85 -12.33 5.43 -0.17
N ILE A 86 -11.46 4.73 0.57
CA ILE A 86 -10.74 3.57 0.06
C ILE A 86 -11.63 2.34 0.16
N ILE A 87 -11.73 1.59 -0.94
CA ILE A 87 -12.52 0.36 -1.05
C ILE A 87 -11.61 -0.81 -1.43
N TYR A 88 -11.58 -1.82 -0.58
CA TYR A 88 -10.85 -3.08 -0.80
C TYR A 88 -11.83 -4.16 -1.24
N ILE A 89 -11.51 -4.87 -2.33
CA ILE A 89 -12.30 -6.01 -2.82
C ILE A 89 -11.42 -7.25 -2.80
N THR A 90 -11.84 -8.27 -2.05
CA THR A 90 -11.08 -9.52 -1.87
C THR A 90 -11.86 -10.74 -2.37
N GLY A 91 -11.14 -11.70 -2.97
CA GLY A 91 -11.69 -13.00 -3.35
C GLY A 91 -11.69 -14.03 -2.21
N ARG A 92 -11.45 -13.60 -0.97
CA ARG A 92 -11.54 -14.46 0.22
C ARG A 92 -12.98 -14.50 0.71
N PRO A 93 -13.45 -15.65 1.23
CA PRO A 93 -14.79 -15.75 1.81
C PRO A 93 -14.92 -14.90 3.08
N ASP A 94 -16.13 -14.40 3.35
CA ASP A 94 -16.41 -13.49 4.47
C ASP A 94 -16.04 -14.07 5.85
N MET A 95 -16.06 -15.40 6.00
CA MET A 95 -15.56 -16.09 7.21
C MET A 95 -14.10 -15.74 7.56
N GLN A 96 -13.31 -15.20 6.61
CA GLN A 96 -11.93 -14.75 6.84
C GLN A 96 -11.82 -13.24 7.14
N LYS A 97 -12.93 -12.54 7.39
CA LYS A 97 -12.97 -11.08 7.53
C LYS A 97 -11.98 -10.54 8.55
N GLN A 98 -12.01 -11.06 9.77
CA GLN A 98 -11.09 -10.60 10.83
C GLN A 98 -9.63 -10.77 10.44
N ARG A 99 -9.27 -11.87 9.75
CA ARG A 99 -7.91 -12.13 9.30
C ARG A 99 -7.45 -11.13 8.24
N VAL A 100 -8.32 -10.79 7.28
CA VAL A 100 -8.01 -9.83 6.21
C VAL A 100 -7.89 -8.42 6.77
N VAL A 101 -8.85 -7.99 7.60
CA VAL A 101 -8.84 -6.64 8.20
C VAL A 101 -7.64 -6.47 9.12
N SER A 102 -7.32 -7.47 9.94
CA SER A 102 -6.13 -7.44 10.81
C SER A 102 -4.85 -7.35 9.98
N TRP A 103 -4.76 -8.09 8.87
CA TRP A 103 -3.62 -8.03 7.97
C TRP A 103 -3.45 -6.63 7.36
N LEU A 104 -4.51 -6.00 6.85
CA LEU A 104 -4.46 -4.65 6.28
C LEU A 104 -3.96 -3.64 7.33
N SER A 105 -4.52 -3.68 8.54
CA SER A 105 -4.13 -2.81 9.64
C SER A 105 -2.66 -3.02 10.05
N GLN A 106 -2.23 -4.27 10.25
CA GLN A 106 -0.84 -4.61 10.62
C GLN A 106 0.18 -4.17 9.55
N HIS A 107 -0.27 -4.07 8.30
CA HIS A 107 0.56 -3.64 7.18
C HIS A 107 0.39 -2.15 6.86
N ASN A 108 -0.28 -1.36 7.72
CA ASN A 108 -0.52 0.07 7.56
C ASN A 108 -1.16 0.43 6.21
N PHE A 109 -2.02 -0.44 5.68
CA PHE A 109 -2.89 -0.03 4.58
C PHE A 109 -3.88 1.02 5.11
N PRO A 110 -4.22 2.04 4.31
CA PRO A 110 -5.26 3.00 4.64
C PRO A 110 -6.55 2.34 5.16
N GLN A 111 -7.23 3.00 6.09
CA GLN A 111 -8.54 2.52 6.51
C GLN A 111 -9.54 2.67 5.36
N GLY A 112 -10.39 1.66 5.19
CA GLY A 112 -11.33 1.61 4.08
C GLY A 112 -12.37 0.50 4.27
N MET A 113 -13.40 0.52 3.44
CA MET A 113 -14.41 -0.54 3.42
C MET A 113 -13.84 -1.79 2.74
N VAL A 114 -14.13 -2.98 3.29
CA VAL A 114 -13.64 -4.26 2.75
C VAL A 114 -14.81 -5.14 2.36
N PHE A 115 -14.87 -5.50 1.08
CA PHE A 115 -15.89 -6.37 0.50
C PHE A 115 -15.30 -7.74 0.17
N PHE A 116 -16.01 -8.79 0.59
CA PHE A 116 -15.61 -10.19 0.47
C PHE A 116 -16.40 -10.88 -0.63
N SER A 117 -15.82 -11.92 -1.22
CA SER A 117 -16.53 -12.73 -2.21
C SER A 117 -17.55 -13.64 -1.54
N GLU A 118 -18.73 -13.77 -2.15
CA GLU A 118 -19.70 -14.80 -1.79
C GLU A 118 -19.32 -16.14 -2.44
N GLY A 119 -18.95 -17.13 -1.63
CA GLY A 119 -18.78 -18.52 -2.07
C GLY A 119 -17.52 -18.87 -2.88
N LEU A 120 -17.47 -20.11 -3.38
CA LEU A 120 -16.44 -20.62 -4.29
C LEU A 120 -16.76 -20.17 -5.72
N VAL A 121 -15.83 -19.46 -6.36
CA VAL A 121 -16.09 -18.76 -7.63
C VAL A 121 -15.23 -19.33 -8.76
N HIS A 122 -15.85 -19.68 -9.89
CA HIS A 122 -15.16 -20.14 -11.10
C HIS A 122 -14.51 -19.01 -11.93
N ASP A 123 -14.99 -17.75 -11.80
CA ASP A 123 -14.43 -16.57 -12.47
C ASP A 123 -14.37 -15.33 -11.53
N PRO A 124 -13.23 -15.11 -10.86
CA PRO A 124 -13.05 -14.00 -9.92
C PRO A 124 -13.07 -12.59 -10.56
N LEU A 125 -12.68 -12.45 -11.83
CA LEU A 125 -12.59 -11.14 -12.49
C LEU A 125 -13.97 -10.62 -12.87
N ARG A 126 -14.82 -11.51 -13.39
CA ARG A 126 -16.21 -11.18 -13.68
C ARG A 126 -16.97 -10.76 -12.42
N GLN A 127 -16.79 -11.46 -11.31
CA GLN A 127 -17.42 -11.11 -10.04
C GLN A 127 -16.98 -9.74 -9.52
N LYS A 128 -15.67 -9.44 -9.52
CA LYS A 128 -15.18 -8.09 -9.17
C LYS A 128 -15.81 -7.01 -10.02
N THR A 129 -15.98 -7.27 -11.33
CA THR A 129 -16.61 -6.33 -12.26
C THR A 129 -18.09 -6.12 -11.95
N ILE A 130 -18.84 -7.20 -11.69
CA ILE A 130 -20.27 -7.12 -11.34
C ILE A 130 -20.44 -6.35 -10.03
N PHE A 131 -19.65 -6.66 -9.01
CA PHE A 131 -19.68 -5.99 -7.73
C PHE A 131 -19.36 -4.48 -7.84
N LEU A 132 -18.34 -4.12 -8.60
CA LEU A 132 -18.04 -2.71 -8.86
C LEU A 132 -19.20 -2.00 -9.57
N LYS A 133 -19.84 -2.66 -10.54
CA LYS A 133 -21.02 -2.12 -11.22
C LYS A 133 -22.22 -1.95 -10.27
N SER A 134 -22.44 -2.86 -9.32
CA SER A 134 -23.52 -2.72 -8.34
C SER A 134 -23.25 -1.57 -7.37
N LEU A 135 -22.01 -1.44 -6.88
CA LEU A 135 -21.61 -0.36 -5.99
C LEU A 135 -21.80 1.02 -6.66
N VAL A 136 -21.37 1.17 -7.92
CA VAL A 136 -21.55 2.43 -8.67
C VAL A 136 -23.02 2.78 -8.83
N LYS A 137 -23.87 1.79 -9.10
CA LYS A 137 -25.33 2.01 -9.19
C LYS A 137 -25.92 2.49 -7.88
N GLU A 138 -25.53 1.88 -6.76
CA GLU A 138 -26.01 2.24 -5.42
C GLU A 138 -25.66 3.68 -5.07
N VAL A 139 -24.43 4.11 -5.38
CA VAL A 139 -24.01 5.51 -5.19
C VAL A 139 -24.87 6.46 -6.02
N ILE A 140 -25.03 6.18 -7.33
CA ILE A 140 -25.82 7.04 -8.24
C ILE A 140 -27.31 7.07 -7.86
N SER A 141 -27.86 5.99 -7.31
CA SER A 141 -29.27 5.95 -6.92
C SER A 141 -29.60 6.67 -5.61
N ASN A 142 -28.57 7.02 -4.82
CA ASN A 142 -28.72 7.72 -3.55
C ASN A 142 -28.45 9.23 -3.66
N ASP A 143 -28.18 9.72 -4.88
CA ASP A 143 -28.14 11.13 -5.26
C ASP A 143 -29.47 11.54 -5.92
#